data_AF-X1UTN7-F1
#
_entry.id   AF-X1UTN7-F1
#
_cell.length_a   1.000
_cell.length_b   1.000
_cell.length_c   1.000
_cell.angle_alpha   90.00
_cell.angle_beta   90.00
_cell.angle_gamma   90.00
#
_symmetry.space_group_name_H-M   'P 1'
#
loop_
_entity.id
_entity.type
_entity.pdbx_description
1 polymer ?
#
loop_
_entity_poly.entity_id
_entity_poly.type
_entity_poly.pdbx_seq_one_letter_code
_entity_poly.pdbx_strand_id
1 'polypeptide(L)' 'IDFGLKKKALKDKAEIIVSATDILNTFEIEKEITGDGFNLHSVNYNETQVITLSFKYKF' A
#
# COMPACT_ATOMS: atom_id res chain seq x y z
N ILE A 1 -6.77 0.04 2.50
CA ILE A 1 -7.17 -1.40 2.49
C ILE A 1 -5.91 -2.19 2.26
N ASP A 2 -5.76 -3.31 2.97
CA ASP A 2 -4.62 -4.20 2.81
C ASP A 2 -5.11 -5.61 2.44
N PHE A 3 -4.38 -6.28 1.55
CA PHE A 3 -4.68 -7.63 1.07
C PHE A 3 -3.45 -8.51 1.20
N GLY A 4 -3.65 -9.79 1.56
CA GLY A 4 -2.60 -10.77 1.65
C GLY A 4 -3.06 -12.16 1.20
N LEU A 5 -2.27 -12.81 0.36
CA LEU A 5 -2.48 -14.20 -0.06
C LEU A 5 -1.23 -15.02 0.21
N LYS A 6 -1.45 -16.22 0.76
CA LYS A 6 -0.40 -17.18 1.07
C LYS A 6 -0.70 -18.52 0.42
N LYS A 7 0.28 -19.07 -0.29
CA LYS A 7 0.17 -20.38 -0.95
C LYS A 7 1.36 -21.26 -0.60
N LYS A 8 1.05 -22.46 -0.12
CA LYS A 8 2.05 -23.51 0.07
C LYS A 8 2.30 -24.23 -1.27
N ALA A 9 3.55 -24.62 -1.49
CA ALA A 9 4.01 -25.35 -2.66
C ALA A 9 5.04 -26.41 -2.25
N LEU A 10 5.43 -27.27 -3.19
CA LEU A 10 6.45 -28.31 -3.00
C LEU A 10 6.20 -29.22 -1.78
N LYS A 11 4.97 -29.75 -1.62
CA LYS A 11 4.61 -30.58 -0.45
C LYS A 11 4.93 -29.88 0.89
N ASP A 12 4.50 -28.63 1.01
CA ASP A 12 4.72 -27.76 2.17
C ASP A 12 6.18 -27.35 2.44
N LYS A 13 7.11 -27.64 1.53
CA LYS A 13 8.51 -27.18 1.62
C LYS A 13 8.73 -25.75 1.13
N ALA A 14 7.81 -25.20 0.33
CA ALA A 14 7.86 -23.82 -0.12
C ALA A 14 6.59 -23.07 0.23
N GLU A 15 6.73 -21.77 0.47
CA GLU A 15 5.63 -20.85 0.73
C GLU A 15 5.85 -19.57 -0.08
N ILE A 16 4.85 -19.20 -0.87
CA ILE A 16 4.77 -17.94 -1.60
C ILE A 16 3.76 -17.06 -0.87
N ILE A 17 4.15 -15.84 -0.57
CA ILE A 17 3.31 -14.85 0.08
C ILE A 17 3.28 -13.61 -0.82
N VAL A 18 2.09 -13.10 -1.10
CA VAL A 18 1.88 -11.82 -1.78
C VAL A 18 1.08 -10.93 -0.83
N SER A 19 1.56 -9.73 -0.59
CA SER A 19 0.82 -8.72 0.16
C SER A 19 0.75 -7.41 -0.61
N ALA A 20 -0.37 -6.73 -0.53
CA ALA A 20 -0.59 -5.39 -1.08
C ALA A 20 -1.13 -4.50 0.04
N THR A 21 -0.47 -3.37 0.28
CA THR A 21 -0.91 -2.39 1.27
C THR A 21 -1.36 -1.12 0.57
N ASP A 22 -2.36 -0.46 1.15
CA ASP A 22 -2.92 0.78 0.64
C ASP A 22 -3.43 0.71 -0.82
N ILE A 23 -4.09 -0.39 -1.19
CA ILE A 23 -4.56 -0.65 -2.57
C ILE A 23 -5.61 0.36 -3.08
N LEU A 24 -6.18 1.18 -2.20
CA LEU A 24 -7.15 2.21 -2.58
C LEU A 24 -6.53 3.60 -2.72
N ASN A 25 -5.23 3.76 -2.44
CA ASN A 25 -4.53 5.05 -2.51
C ASN A 25 -5.26 6.18 -1.77
N THR A 26 -5.78 5.88 -0.58
CA THR A 26 -6.68 6.80 0.15
C THR A 26 -5.94 7.80 1.05
N PHE A 27 -4.61 7.75 1.11
CA PHE A 27 -3.80 8.68 1.91
C PHE A 27 -3.51 9.98 1.15
N GLU A 28 -4.56 10.72 0.84
CA GLU A 28 -4.46 12.10 0.37
C GLU A 28 -4.57 13.04 1.57
N ILE A 29 -3.60 13.94 1.74
CA ILE A 29 -3.69 15.00 2.74
C ILE A 29 -4.10 16.27 2.01
N GLU A 30 -5.37 16.63 2.16
CA GLU A 30 -5.91 17.89 1.65
C GLU A 30 -5.67 19.00 2.67
N LYS A 31 -5.20 20.15 2.17
CA LYS A 31 -5.02 21.37 2.93
C LYS A 31 -5.66 22.52 2.19
N GLU A 32 -6.68 23.10 2.82
CA GLU A 32 -7.32 24.33 2.38
C GLU A 32 -6.87 25.47 3.31
N ILE A 33 -6.36 26.55 2.73
CA ILE A 33 -5.99 27.77 3.46
C ILE A 33 -6.73 28.95 2.83
N THR A 34 -7.61 29.58 3.59
CA THR A 34 -8.26 30.84 3.23
C THR A 34 -7.54 32.00 3.91
N GLY A 35 -7.09 32.97 3.13
CA GLY A 35 -6.50 34.22 3.60
C GLY A 35 -7.19 35.43 2.98
N ASP A 36 -6.88 36.63 3.46
CA ASP A 36 -7.45 37.85 2.90
C ASP A 36 -7.00 38.04 1.44
N GLY A 37 -7.93 37.79 0.51
CA GLY A 37 -7.73 37.93 -0.92
C GLY A 37 -7.23 36.68 -1.65
N PHE A 38 -7.07 35.53 -0.98
CA PHE A 38 -6.70 34.28 -1.66
C PHE A 38 -7.24 33.00 -1.00
N ASN A 39 -7.43 31.97 -1.81
CA ASN A 39 -7.66 30.60 -1.38
C ASN A 39 -6.55 29.71 -1.95
N LEU A 40 -5.88 28.97 -1.08
CA LEU A 40 -4.91 27.95 -1.46
C LEU A 40 -5.50 26.57 -1.22
N HIS A 41 -5.64 25.79 -2.29
CA HIS A 41 -5.95 24.37 -2.22
C HIS A 41 -4.69 23.58 -2.55
N SER A 42 -4.26 22.73 -1.61
CA SER A 42 -3.09 21.87 -1.76
C SER A 42 -3.48 20.44 -1.43
N VAL A 43 -3.27 19.53 -2.38
CA VAL A 43 -3.43 18.08 -2.17
C VAL A 43 -2.04 17.45 -2.18
N ASN A 44 -1.66 16.82 -1.08
CA ASN A 44 -0.42 16.07 -1.01
C ASN A 44 -0.70 14.58 -1.20
N TYR A 45 -0.15 14.01 -2.28
CA TYR A 45 -0.26 12.59 -2.60
C TYR A 45 0.92 11.86 -1.96
N ASN A 46 0.68 11.18 -0.83
CA ASN A 46 1.69 10.27 -0.28
C ASN A 46 1.69 8.98 -1.11
N GLU A 47 2.82 8.66 -1.73
CA GLU A 47 2.98 7.46 -2.55
C GLU A 47 3.17 6.23 -1.62
N THR A 48 2.06 5.69 -1.12
CA THR A 48 2.04 4.63 -0.07
C THR A 48 1.62 3.25 -0.57
N GLN A 49 1.35 3.11 -1.87
CA GLN A 49 0.99 1.83 -2.48
C GLN A 49 2.19 0.87 -2.54
N VAL A 50 2.13 -0.24 -1.82
CA VAL A 50 3.22 -1.23 -1.78
C VAL A 50 2.69 -2.63 -2.08
N ILE A 51 3.28 -3.30 -3.06
CA ILE A 51 3.08 -4.73 -3.32
C ILE A 51 4.38 -5.47 -3.00
N THR A 52 4.29 -6.49 -2.15
CA THR A 52 5.43 -7.32 -1.74
C THR A 52 5.20 -8.77 -2.15
N LEU A 53 6.18 -9.35 -2.83
CA LEU A 53 6.26 -10.78 -3.11
C LEU A 53 7.37 -11.39 -2.27
N SER A 54 7.04 -12.41 -1.49
CA SER A 54 7.98 -13.15 -0.63
C SER A 54 7.96 -14.63 -0.97
N PHE A 55 9.15 -15.23 -0.97
CA PHE A 55 9.35 -16.67 -1.16
C PHE A 55 10.12 -17.24 0.02
N LYS A 56 9.64 -18.34 0.58
CA LYS A 56 10.28 -19.06 1.68
C LYS A 56 10.43 -20.52 1.29
N TYR A 57 11.64 -21.05 1.47
CA TYR A 57 11.95 -22.47 1.28
C TYR A 57 12.45 -23.07 2.59
N LYS A 58 11.96 -24.26 2.94
CA LYS A 58 12.43 -25.07 4.07
C LYS A 58 13.19 -26.28 3.51
N PHE A 59 14.48 -26.35 3.87
CA PHE A 59 15.36 -27.48 3.54
C PHE A 59 14.96 -28.72 4.34
#